data_AF-A0A1G7PW52-F1
#
_entry.id   AF-A0A1G7PW52-F1
#
_cell.length_a   1.000
_cell.length_b   1.000
_cell.length_c   1.000
_cell.angle_alpha   90.00
_cell.angle_beta   90.00
_cell.angle_gamma   90.00
#
_symmetry.space_group_name_H-M   'P 1'
#
loop_
_entity.id
_entity.type
_entity.pdbx_description
1 polymer ?
#
loop_
_entity_poly.entity_id
_entity_poly.type
_entity_poly.pdbx_seq_one_letter_code
_entity_poly.pdbx_strand_id
1 'polypeptide(L)'
;MSANIFQISNEVSTGQPLDDGFIALTPAASVKPGWSGYGAIREFFLTRSVNQDELYGFLSSDFQARTALTAAEVQAFIADNPGHEVYTFSPSIEDGACYLNVFEQANQLYPGFIEAAELFLRTIGLDAGLRTLPMDFRSTVYGNYVVAKPSFWETWFALTEKLFDLFEGHNPAFRQQLAATVACNPPSGLRVLLIERIASLILALCPEITVCAYSASATPLPETQAHTPEREAQLALLNELKVGYGESNDSESLHNFYTLRGAVLQTRHGQRLERAKDGFLSTQLPASRDMLYVCMTHVPLPYDYPSFVSPLYLGDAQGPGKANLRDIAPEWLPYHPRLGAVAGSFALKNYIVQNQLQIKQIGICQYRKFISTRRVTETIAPNYPVMDMVTPEALERADLAQVMAPAGRDFLFGQLCRLQGGYFNQYRDSHVAEDFLLFTAVTIELGVLGRHEVMPFFNEEIFVPGGIECGVFPTDFWVSAISSIEAVVRTCFERYSVKREGYQARAWAFCAERLGSYLLLRHLVSKYAGINWQQQFVGQLNLYTEDTQAAYVGSK
;
A
#
# COMPACT_ATOMS: atom_id res chain seq x y z
N MET A 1 14.77 -12.43 -39.65
CA MET A 1 15.49 -11.75 -38.54
C MET A 1 16.10 -12.83 -37.69
N SER A 2 17.42 -12.83 -37.48
CA SER A 2 18.06 -13.80 -36.58
C SER A 2 17.97 -13.31 -35.13
N ALA A 3 17.88 -14.22 -34.16
CA ALA A 3 17.87 -13.89 -32.74
C ALA A 3 19.12 -14.43 -32.05
N ASN A 4 20.00 -13.51 -31.66
CA ASN A 4 21.23 -13.75 -30.92
C ASN A 4 20.93 -13.75 -29.41
N ILE A 5 20.54 -14.90 -28.87
CA ILE A 5 20.14 -15.02 -27.47
C ILE A 5 21.28 -15.58 -26.65
N PHE A 6 21.72 -14.80 -25.67
CA PHE A 6 22.79 -15.13 -24.76
C PHE A 6 22.25 -15.60 -23.42
N GLN A 7 22.93 -16.56 -22.78
CA GLN A 7 22.64 -16.98 -21.41
C GLN A 7 23.81 -16.63 -20.49
N ILE A 8 23.54 -15.82 -19.47
CA ILE A 8 24.55 -15.30 -18.54
C ILE A 8 24.89 -16.37 -17.50
N SER A 9 26.17 -16.76 -17.42
CA SER A 9 26.66 -17.66 -16.37
C SER A 9 26.91 -16.88 -15.07
N ASN A 10 26.22 -17.23 -13.98
CA ASN A 10 26.45 -16.64 -12.65
C ASN A 10 27.47 -17.46 -11.85
N GLU A 11 28.41 -16.81 -11.16
CA GLU A 11 29.37 -17.47 -10.25
C GLU A 11 28.70 -18.21 -9.08
N VAL A 12 27.45 -17.87 -8.76
CA VAL A 12 26.71 -18.36 -7.59
C VAL A 12 25.69 -19.46 -7.96
N SER A 13 25.48 -19.77 -9.24
CA SER A 13 24.53 -20.85 -9.59
C SER A 13 25.15 -22.22 -9.31
N THR A 14 24.67 -22.83 -8.24
CA THR A 14 24.88 -24.21 -7.83
C THR A 14 24.38 -25.19 -8.89
N GLY A 15 25.23 -25.50 -9.88
CA GLY A 15 25.17 -26.76 -10.63
C GLY A 15 24.03 -26.95 -11.65
N GLN A 16 23.30 -25.92 -12.05
CA GLN A 16 22.38 -26.03 -13.20
C GLN A 16 23.14 -25.89 -14.52
N PRO A 17 23.00 -26.83 -15.48
CA PRO A 17 23.57 -26.69 -16.81
C PRO A 17 22.90 -25.54 -17.57
N LEU A 18 23.69 -24.81 -18.36
CA LEU A 18 23.16 -23.85 -19.35
C LEU A 18 22.43 -24.63 -20.46
N ASP A 19 21.45 -23.99 -21.10
CA ASP A 19 20.77 -24.57 -22.27
C ASP A 19 21.69 -24.42 -23.48
N ASP A 20 22.09 -25.55 -24.09
CA ASP A 20 23.03 -25.61 -25.22
C ASP A 20 22.51 -24.86 -26.47
N GLY A 21 21.21 -24.54 -26.53
CA GLY A 21 20.62 -23.74 -27.61
C GLY A 21 20.81 -22.21 -27.46
N PHE A 22 21.26 -21.72 -26.30
CA PHE A 22 21.64 -20.33 -26.09
C PHE A 22 23.16 -20.12 -26.16
N ILE A 23 23.58 -18.90 -26.52
CA ILE A 23 25.00 -18.55 -26.58
C ILE A 23 25.50 -18.23 -25.16
N ALA A 24 26.45 -19.00 -24.63
CA ALA A 24 27.01 -18.71 -23.31
C ALA A 24 27.67 -17.32 -23.25
N LEU A 25 27.32 -16.52 -22.24
CA LEU A 25 27.95 -15.23 -21.94
C LEU A 25 28.57 -15.27 -20.54
N THR A 26 29.87 -15.50 -20.51
CA THR A 26 30.66 -15.46 -19.27
C THR A 26 31.13 -14.03 -18.98
N PRO A 27 30.84 -13.46 -17.80
CA PRO A 27 31.40 -12.17 -17.40
C PRO A 27 32.93 -12.23 -17.37
N ALA A 28 33.64 -11.21 -17.86
CA ALA A 28 35.09 -11.17 -17.69
C ALA A 28 35.48 -10.92 -16.22
N ALA A 29 36.70 -11.35 -15.86
CA ALA A 29 37.25 -11.14 -14.52
C ALA A 29 37.41 -9.66 -14.12
N SER A 30 37.36 -8.73 -15.10
CA SER A 30 37.42 -7.28 -14.90
C SER A 30 36.06 -6.67 -14.49
N VAL A 31 34.97 -7.44 -14.57
CA VAL A 31 33.63 -6.96 -14.22
C VAL A 31 33.56 -6.65 -12.72
N LYS A 32 33.07 -5.46 -12.39
CA LYS A 32 33.00 -5.01 -11.00
C LYS A 32 31.98 -5.84 -10.19
N PRO A 33 32.35 -6.36 -9.01
CA PRO A 33 31.43 -7.10 -8.16
C PRO A 33 30.20 -6.29 -7.77
N GLY A 34 29.05 -6.97 -7.60
CA GLY A 34 27.83 -6.36 -7.09
C GLY A 34 26.87 -5.82 -8.16
N TRP A 35 27.12 -6.05 -9.44
CA TRP A 35 26.23 -5.71 -10.55
C TRP A 35 25.48 -6.91 -11.16
N SER A 36 25.72 -8.14 -10.66
CA SER A 36 25.05 -9.36 -11.15
C SER A 36 25.17 -9.46 -12.69
N GLY A 37 24.14 -10.00 -13.37
CA GLY A 37 24.10 -10.15 -14.82
C GLY A 37 24.27 -8.85 -15.61
N TYR A 38 24.01 -7.67 -15.01
CA TYR A 38 24.25 -6.39 -15.68
C TYR A 38 25.70 -6.23 -16.13
N GLY A 39 26.66 -6.69 -15.32
CA GLY A 39 28.07 -6.53 -15.62
C GLY A 39 28.48 -7.18 -16.95
N ALA A 40 27.95 -8.37 -17.24
CA ALA A 40 28.20 -9.08 -18.50
C ALA A 40 27.54 -8.38 -19.71
N ILE A 41 26.32 -7.88 -19.53
CA ILE A 41 25.59 -7.14 -20.57
C ILE A 41 26.32 -5.83 -20.89
N ARG A 42 26.77 -5.11 -19.85
CA ARG A 42 27.55 -3.87 -19.99
C ARG A 42 28.84 -4.11 -20.76
N GLU A 43 29.60 -5.14 -20.41
CA GLU A 43 30.83 -5.50 -21.14
C GLU A 43 30.53 -5.83 -22.61
N PHE A 44 29.46 -6.57 -22.89
CA PHE A 44 29.04 -6.90 -24.24
C PHE A 44 28.85 -5.63 -25.09
N PHE A 45 28.08 -4.65 -24.60
CA PHE A 45 27.83 -3.40 -25.33
C PHE A 45 29.05 -2.47 -25.42
N LEU A 46 29.99 -2.54 -24.47
CA LEU A 46 31.22 -1.75 -24.52
C LEU A 46 32.28 -2.31 -25.47
N THR A 47 32.23 -3.61 -25.76
CA THR A 47 33.32 -4.31 -26.48
C THR A 47 32.93 -4.86 -27.84
N ARG A 48 31.64 -4.96 -28.14
CA ARG A 48 31.12 -5.56 -29.37
C ARG A 48 30.20 -4.59 -30.11
N SER A 49 30.21 -4.68 -31.44
CA SER A 49 29.19 -4.07 -32.28
C SER A 49 27.99 -5.02 -32.43
N VAL A 50 26.79 -4.45 -32.50
CA VAL A 50 25.53 -5.17 -32.74
C VAL A 50 25.01 -4.89 -34.14
N ASN A 51 24.36 -5.87 -34.75
CA ASN A 51 23.70 -5.74 -36.03
C ASN A 51 22.28 -5.19 -35.83
N GLN A 52 22.00 -4.02 -36.41
CA GLN A 52 20.74 -3.30 -36.26
C GLN A 52 19.52 -4.05 -36.81
N ASP A 53 19.72 -5.04 -37.68
CA ASP A 53 18.66 -5.84 -38.31
C ASP A 53 18.37 -7.17 -37.58
N GLU A 54 19.00 -7.41 -36.42
CA GLU A 54 18.85 -8.63 -35.64
C GLU A 54 18.23 -8.40 -34.26
N LEU A 55 17.89 -9.49 -33.57
CA LEU A 55 17.43 -9.46 -32.18
C LEU A 55 18.53 -9.93 -31.24
N TYR A 56 18.51 -9.41 -30.02
CA TYR A 56 19.44 -9.74 -28.95
C TYR A 56 18.70 -10.02 -27.64
N GLY A 57 19.10 -11.05 -26.92
CA GLY A 57 18.57 -11.38 -25.60
C GLY A 57 19.67 -11.74 -24.62
N PHE A 58 19.48 -11.42 -23.34
CA PHE A 58 20.46 -11.67 -22.28
C PHE A 58 19.79 -12.35 -21.08
N LEU A 59 19.52 -13.64 -21.21
CA LEU A 59 18.75 -14.43 -20.26
C LEU A 59 19.62 -14.89 -19.09
N SER A 60 19.02 -14.99 -17.89
CA SER A 60 19.72 -15.52 -16.72
C SER A 60 19.89 -17.04 -16.79
N SER A 61 20.86 -17.58 -16.06
CA SER A 61 21.08 -19.04 -15.98
C SER A 61 19.88 -19.82 -15.44
N ASP A 62 19.02 -19.19 -14.63
CA ASP A 62 17.80 -19.79 -14.08
C ASP A 62 16.57 -19.61 -14.99
N PHE A 63 16.73 -19.10 -16.22
CA PHE A 63 15.62 -18.82 -17.15
C PHE A 63 14.66 -20.01 -17.31
N GLN A 64 15.16 -21.17 -17.75
CA GLN A 64 14.33 -22.35 -17.96
C GLN A 64 13.63 -22.81 -16.68
N ALA A 65 14.29 -22.69 -15.53
CA ALA A 65 13.70 -23.04 -14.24
C ALA A 65 12.55 -22.08 -13.84
N ARG A 66 12.59 -20.82 -14.29
CA ARG A 66 11.58 -19.81 -14.00
C ARG A 66 10.43 -19.79 -14.99
N THR A 67 10.71 -20.02 -16.27
CA THR A 67 9.74 -19.87 -17.37
C THR A 67 9.23 -21.22 -17.90
N ALA A 68 9.92 -22.32 -17.58
CA ALA A 68 9.75 -23.63 -18.23
C ALA A 68 10.05 -23.66 -19.73
N LEU A 69 10.66 -22.59 -20.29
CA LEU A 69 10.96 -22.48 -21.72
C LEU A 69 12.40 -22.88 -22.03
N THR A 70 12.54 -23.70 -23.07
CA THR A 70 13.82 -24.06 -23.72
C THR A 70 14.23 -23.04 -24.77
N ALA A 71 15.50 -23.07 -25.17
CA ALA A 71 15.99 -22.25 -26.29
C ALA A 71 15.22 -22.50 -27.59
N ALA A 72 14.85 -23.75 -27.88
CA ALA A 72 14.09 -24.10 -29.07
C ALA A 72 12.69 -23.47 -29.08
N GLU A 73 11.99 -23.47 -27.94
CA GLU A 73 10.65 -22.87 -27.81
C GLU A 73 10.69 -21.34 -27.93
N VAL A 74 11.71 -20.70 -27.35
CA VAL A 74 11.91 -19.25 -27.48
C VAL A 74 12.17 -18.87 -28.95
N GLN A 75 13.05 -19.61 -29.63
CA GLN A 75 13.36 -19.38 -31.05
C GLN A 75 12.15 -19.61 -31.95
N ALA A 76 11.38 -20.68 -31.70
CA ALA A 76 10.14 -20.97 -32.42
C ALA A 76 9.11 -19.85 -32.24
N PHE A 77 8.89 -19.39 -31.00
CA PHE A 77 7.96 -18.30 -30.73
C PHE A 77 8.31 -17.01 -31.50
N ILE A 78 9.59 -16.65 -31.55
CA ILE A 78 10.06 -15.48 -32.31
C ILE A 78 9.86 -15.70 -33.81
N ALA A 79 10.19 -16.89 -34.32
CA ALA A 79 10.05 -17.23 -35.73
C ALA A 79 8.59 -17.22 -36.20
N ASP A 80 7.67 -17.68 -35.36
CA ASP A 80 6.23 -17.74 -35.63
C ASP A 80 5.54 -16.37 -35.53
N ASN A 81 6.16 -15.39 -34.87
CA ASN A 81 5.60 -14.05 -34.64
C ASN A 81 6.50 -12.92 -35.17
N PRO A 82 6.89 -12.94 -36.47
CA PRO A 82 7.86 -11.98 -37.00
C PRO A 82 7.32 -10.54 -37.02
N GLY A 83 8.24 -9.57 -37.05
CA GLY A 83 7.91 -8.16 -37.27
C GLY A 83 7.87 -7.29 -36.01
N HIS A 84 7.91 -7.90 -34.82
CA HIS A 84 7.98 -7.17 -33.55
C HIS A 84 9.42 -6.75 -33.21
N GLU A 85 9.54 -5.64 -32.49
CA GLU A 85 10.82 -5.11 -32.03
C GLU A 85 11.27 -5.72 -30.71
N VAL A 86 10.32 -6.17 -29.88
CA VAL A 86 10.56 -6.73 -28.54
C VAL A 86 9.70 -7.97 -28.35
N TYR A 87 10.28 -9.01 -27.77
CA TYR A 87 9.63 -10.24 -27.34
C TYR A 87 9.88 -10.42 -25.84
N THR A 88 8.83 -10.67 -25.07
CA THR A 88 8.92 -10.78 -23.59
C THR A 88 8.47 -12.15 -23.12
N PHE A 89 9.12 -12.66 -22.06
CA PHE A 89 8.92 -14.02 -21.53
C PHE A 89 8.70 -14.02 -20.01
N SER A 90 7.92 -13.06 -19.52
CA SER A 90 7.69 -12.87 -18.08
C SER A 90 6.96 -14.08 -17.46
N PRO A 91 7.54 -14.75 -16.45
CA PRO A 91 6.99 -16.00 -15.91
C PRO A 91 5.76 -15.82 -15.00
N SER A 92 5.48 -14.60 -14.52
CA SER A 92 4.43 -14.34 -13.53
C SER A 92 3.31 -13.48 -14.10
N ILE A 93 2.33 -14.12 -14.74
CA ILE A 93 1.09 -13.47 -15.18
C ILE A 93 0.36 -12.85 -13.99
N GLU A 94 0.36 -13.52 -12.83
CA GLU A 94 -0.30 -13.03 -11.62
C GLU A 94 0.31 -11.73 -11.13
N ASP A 95 1.64 -11.60 -11.08
CA ASP A 95 2.27 -10.34 -10.68
C ASP A 95 2.05 -9.26 -11.73
N GLY A 96 2.16 -9.64 -13.00
CA GLY A 96 1.88 -8.76 -14.12
C GLY A 96 0.43 -8.31 -14.16
N ALA A 97 -0.52 -9.02 -13.55
CA ALA A 97 -1.93 -8.66 -13.51
C ALA A 97 -2.25 -7.88 -12.23
N CYS A 98 -1.81 -8.37 -11.08
CA CYS A 98 -2.25 -7.87 -9.77
C CYS A 98 -1.56 -6.57 -9.34
N TYR A 99 -0.44 -6.16 -9.92
CA TYR A 99 0.16 -4.87 -9.58
C TYR A 99 -0.05 -3.87 -10.71
N LEU A 100 -0.24 -2.59 -10.35
CA LEU A 100 -0.39 -1.49 -11.28
C LEU A 100 0.85 -1.40 -12.18
N ASN A 101 2.04 -1.61 -11.60
CA ASN A 101 3.31 -1.72 -12.31
C ASN A 101 4.37 -2.48 -11.51
N VAL A 102 5.52 -2.74 -12.14
CA VAL A 102 6.66 -3.43 -11.52
C VAL A 102 7.31 -2.68 -10.36
N PHE A 103 7.10 -1.35 -10.25
CA PHE A 103 7.62 -0.53 -9.14
C PHE A 103 6.73 -0.63 -7.90
N GLU A 104 5.39 -0.68 -8.06
CA GLU A 104 4.46 -0.98 -6.97
C GLU A 104 4.77 -2.37 -6.40
N GLN A 105 4.88 -3.37 -7.27
CA GLN A 105 5.23 -4.74 -6.86
C GLN A 105 6.56 -4.78 -6.11
N ALA A 106 7.59 -4.11 -6.64
CA ALA A 106 8.90 -4.06 -6.00
C ALA A 106 8.87 -3.29 -4.68
N ASN A 107 8.08 -2.22 -4.56
CA ASN A 107 7.96 -1.49 -3.30
C ASN A 107 7.19 -2.28 -2.24
N GLN A 108 6.25 -3.13 -2.66
CA GLN A 108 5.57 -4.08 -1.79
C GLN A 108 6.53 -5.17 -1.27
N LEU A 109 7.46 -5.64 -2.10
CA LEU A 109 8.49 -6.61 -1.70
C LEU A 109 9.67 -5.96 -0.95
N TYR A 110 9.99 -4.72 -1.29
CA TYR A 110 11.19 -3.99 -0.88
C TYR A 110 10.83 -2.53 -0.58
N PRO A 111 10.30 -2.23 0.62
CA PRO A 111 9.87 -0.88 0.98
C PRO A 111 10.98 0.16 0.81
N GLY A 112 10.65 1.31 0.20
CA GLY A 112 11.62 2.34 -0.17
C GLY A 112 12.16 2.22 -1.59
N PHE A 113 11.83 1.13 -2.30
CA PHE A 113 12.26 0.92 -3.68
C PHE A 113 11.70 1.98 -4.62
N ILE A 114 10.42 2.32 -4.51
CA ILE A 114 9.81 3.29 -5.42
C ILE A 114 10.37 4.70 -5.17
N GLU A 115 10.67 5.08 -3.93
CA GLU A 115 11.35 6.34 -3.62
C GLU A 115 12.76 6.40 -4.22
N ALA A 116 13.51 5.29 -4.15
CA ALA A 116 14.84 5.20 -4.75
C ALA A 116 14.78 5.27 -6.28
N ALA A 117 13.79 4.61 -6.89
CA ALA A 117 13.53 4.68 -8.33
C ALA A 117 13.13 6.11 -8.75
N GLU A 118 12.19 6.74 -8.05
CA GLU A 118 11.76 8.12 -8.30
C GLU A 118 12.92 9.12 -8.13
N LEU A 119 13.81 8.91 -7.15
CA LEU A 119 15.02 9.72 -7.01
C LEU A 119 15.93 9.58 -8.23
N PHE A 120 16.20 8.35 -8.66
CA PHE A 120 17.00 8.09 -9.86
C PHE A 120 16.40 8.80 -11.09
N LEU A 121 15.10 8.63 -11.35
CA LEU A 121 14.44 9.26 -12.49
C LEU A 121 14.52 10.79 -12.45
N ARG A 122 14.24 11.40 -11.29
CA ARG A 122 14.40 12.85 -11.11
C ARG A 122 15.83 13.31 -11.35
N THR A 123 16.82 12.57 -10.86
CA THR A 123 18.25 12.91 -11.04
C THR A 123 18.66 12.91 -12.51
N ILE A 124 18.09 12.01 -13.33
CA ILE A 124 18.36 11.96 -14.77
C ILE A 124 17.43 12.85 -15.60
N GLY A 125 16.54 13.60 -14.96
CA GLY A 125 15.58 14.51 -15.61
C GLY A 125 14.38 13.82 -16.25
N LEU A 126 14.02 12.61 -15.82
CA LEU A 126 12.84 11.88 -16.29
C LEU A 126 11.71 11.97 -15.26
N ASP A 127 10.52 12.42 -15.69
CA ASP A 127 9.30 12.40 -14.88
C ASP A 127 8.33 11.37 -15.46
N ALA A 128 8.11 10.27 -14.73
CA ALA A 128 7.33 9.12 -15.18
C ALA A 128 6.12 8.81 -14.29
N GLY A 129 5.92 9.53 -13.18
CA GLY A 129 4.78 9.28 -12.27
C GLY A 129 4.63 7.82 -11.83
N LEU A 130 5.70 7.19 -11.31
CA LEU A 130 5.75 5.73 -11.06
C LEU A 130 4.60 5.17 -10.22
N ARG A 131 3.97 5.98 -9.36
CA ARG A 131 2.85 5.55 -8.49
C ARG A 131 1.51 5.46 -9.22
N THR A 132 1.42 6.09 -10.39
CA THR A 132 0.19 6.19 -11.19
C THR A 132 0.35 5.62 -12.59
N LEU A 133 1.55 5.20 -12.99
CA LEU A 133 1.86 4.62 -14.29
C LEU A 133 1.32 3.18 -14.39
N PRO A 134 0.31 2.88 -15.21
CA PRO A 134 -0.11 1.50 -15.43
C PRO A 134 0.87 0.77 -16.35
N MET A 135 1.10 -0.51 -16.06
CA MET A 135 1.76 -1.45 -16.96
C MET A 135 0.84 -2.63 -17.19
N ASP A 136 0.77 -3.11 -18.43
CA ASP A 136 0.01 -4.31 -18.81
C ASP A 136 0.98 -5.46 -19.12
N PHE A 137 0.47 -6.59 -19.59
CA PHE A 137 1.30 -7.77 -19.94
C PHE A 137 2.36 -7.51 -21.01
N ARG A 138 2.20 -6.49 -21.87
CA ARG A 138 3.18 -6.10 -22.89
C ARG A 138 4.33 -5.33 -22.28
N SER A 139 4.05 -4.46 -21.30
CA SER A 139 5.04 -3.60 -20.65
C SER A 139 5.58 -4.14 -19.32
N THR A 140 5.10 -5.29 -18.85
CA THR A 140 5.56 -5.91 -17.61
C THR A 140 6.62 -6.99 -17.87
N VAL A 141 7.88 -6.63 -17.63
CA VAL A 141 9.05 -7.52 -17.70
C VAL A 141 9.67 -7.68 -16.31
N TYR A 142 9.75 -8.93 -15.84
CA TYR A 142 10.47 -9.27 -14.60
C TYR A 142 11.86 -9.81 -14.93
N GLY A 143 12.92 -9.18 -14.43
CA GLY A 143 14.29 -9.57 -14.77
C GLY A 143 14.64 -9.26 -16.22
N ASN A 144 15.63 -9.95 -16.78
CA ASN A 144 16.08 -9.76 -18.17
C ASN A 144 15.41 -10.74 -19.16
N TYR A 145 14.12 -11.06 -18.96
CA TYR A 145 13.37 -11.99 -19.81
C TYR A 145 12.82 -11.31 -21.07
N VAL A 146 13.73 -10.71 -21.83
CA VAL A 146 13.43 -9.90 -23.02
C VAL A 146 14.43 -10.21 -24.14
N VAL A 147 13.91 -10.29 -25.36
CA VAL A 147 14.68 -10.37 -26.61
C VAL A 147 14.23 -9.21 -27.48
N ALA A 148 15.15 -8.34 -27.89
CA ALA A 148 14.81 -7.07 -28.52
C ALA A 148 15.82 -6.62 -29.57
N LYS A 149 15.40 -5.69 -30.45
CA LYS A 149 16.29 -5.01 -31.39
C LYS A 149 17.31 -4.12 -30.68
N PRO A 150 18.45 -3.82 -31.32
CA PRO A 150 19.45 -2.90 -30.77
C PRO A 150 18.92 -1.54 -30.34
N SER A 151 17.96 -0.94 -31.04
CA SER A 151 17.38 0.36 -30.66
C SER A 151 16.78 0.37 -29.24
N PHE A 152 16.12 -0.73 -28.84
CA PHE A 152 15.63 -0.92 -27.47
C PHE A 152 16.79 -1.03 -26.48
N TRP A 153 17.79 -1.87 -26.81
CA TRP A 153 18.94 -2.08 -25.95
C TRP A 153 19.83 -0.84 -25.79
N GLU A 154 19.95 -0.01 -26.81
CA GLU A 154 20.65 1.28 -26.76
C GLU A 154 19.99 2.21 -25.74
N THR A 155 18.65 2.28 -25.76
CA THR A 155 17.87 3.08 -24.80
C THR A 155 18.01 2.51 -23.38
N TRP A 156 17.87 1.19 -23.23
CA TRP A 156 18.07 0.51 -21.94
C TRP A 156 19.47 0.74 -21.40
N PHE A 157 20.49 0.56 -22.24
CA PHE A 157 21.89 0.70 -21.88
C PHE A 157 22.23 2.14 -21.46
N ALA A 158 21.69 3.14 -22.17
CA ALA A 158 21.86 4.54 -21.81
C ALA A 158 21.27 4.86 -20.42
N LEU A 159 20.11 4.31 -20.06
CA LEU A 159 19.49 4.50 -18.75
C LEU A 159 20.27 3.77 -17.64
N THR A 160 20.68 2.52 -17.89
CA THR A 160 21.44 1.74 -16.90
C THR A 160 22.85 2.29 -16.68
N GLU A 161 23.50 2.86 -17.70
CA GLU A 161 24.80 3.53 -17.54
C GLU A 161 24.69 4.78 -16.66
N LYS A 162 23.61 5.57 -16.78
CA LYS A 162 23.38 6.68 -15.84
C LYS A 162 23.23 6.18 -14.40
N LEU A 163 22.54 5.06 -14.20
CA LEU A 163 22.42 4.45 -12.87
C LEU A 163 23.77 3.94 -12.35
N PHE A 164 24.56 3.32 -13.22
CA PHE A 164 25.92 2.87 -12.92
C PHE A 164 26.81 4.03 -12.48
N ASP A 165 26.86 5.10 -13.27
CA ASP A 165 27.67 6.30 -12.99
C ASP A 165 27.25 7.00 -11.69
N LEU A 166 25.94 7.09 -11.43
CA LEU A 166 25.43 7.69 -10.19
C LEU A 166 25.78 6.86 -8.95
N PHE A 167 25.73 5.53 -9.07
CA PHE A 167 26.07 4.63 -7.96
C PHE A 167 27.57 4.58 -7.67
N GLU A 168 28.38 4.51 -8.73
CA GLU A 168 29.84 4.40 -8.64
C GLU A 168 30.54 5.76 -8.46
N GLY A 169 29.88 6.85 -8.82
CA GLY A 169 30.37 8.21 -8.68
C GLY A 169 30.49 8.71 -7.24
N HIS A 170 30.91 9.97 -7.07
CA HIS A 170 31.30 10.54 -5.78
C HIS A 170 30.14 11.02 -4.89
N ASN A 171 28.87 10.78 -5.27
CA ASN A 171 27.71 11.23 -4.46
C ASN A 171 27.37 10.18 -3.38
N PRO A 172 27.73 10.40 -2.10
CA PRO A 172 27.57 9.38 -1.06
C PRO A 172 26.09 9.15 -0.71
N ALA A 173 25.22 10.16 -0.86
CA ALA A 173 23.81 10.06 -0.51
C ALA A 173 23.05 9.14 -1.47
N PHE A 174 23.35 9.23 -2.77
CA PHE A 174 22.74 8.38 -3.80
C PHE A 174 23.19 6.93 -3.64
N ARG A 175 24.50 6.72 -3.40
CA ARG A 175 25.07 5.39 -3.13
C ARG A 175 24.44 4.76 -1.89
N GLN A 176 24.27 5.49 -0.79
CA GLN A 176 23.71 4.95 0.45
C GLN A 176 22.29 4.40 0.25
N GLN A 177 21.42 5.11 -0.49
CA GLN A 177 20.04 4.66 -0.70
C GLN A 177 19.95 3.42 -1.60
N LEU A 178 20.77 3.33 -2.65
CA LEU A 178 20.75 2.19 -3.59
C LEU A 178 21.66 1.03 -3.18
N ALA A 179 22.54 1.24 -2.19
CA ALA A 179 23.43 0.21 -1.67
C ALA A 179 22.74 -0.69 -0.64
N ALA A 180 21.52 -0.35 -0.21
CA ALA A 180 20.71 -1.20 0.63
C ALA A 180 20.58 -2.60 -0.01
N THR A 181 21.03 -3.62 0.71
CA THR A 181 20.85 -5.01 0.33
C THR A 181 19.50 -5.46 0.87
N VAL A 182 18.70 -6.08 0.02
CA VAL A 182 17.44 -6.70 0.43
C VAL A 182 17.61 -8.20 0.57
N ALA A 183 16.88 -8.77 1.54
CA ALA A 183 16.82 -10.20 1.78
C ALA A 183 15.97 -10.89 0.70
N CYS A 184 16.50 -10.97 -0.51
CA CYS A 184 16.01 -11.89 -1.55
C CYS A 184 16.95 -13.10 -1.65
N ASN A 185 16.59 -14.11 -2.45
CA ASN A 185 17.44 -15.29 -2.65
C ASN A 185 17.91 -15.36 -4.11
N PRO A 186 19.20 -15.07 -4.40
CA PRO A 186 20.25 -14.61 -3.46
C PRO A 186 20.08 -13.12 -3.08
N PRO A 187 20.65 -12.67 -1.94
CA PRO A 187 20.56 -11.26 -1.52
C PRO A 187 21.10 -10.33 -2.59
N SER A 188 20.34 -9.27 -2.90
CA SER A 188 20.65 -8.34 -4.00
C SER A 188 20.53 -6.89 -3.54
N GLY A 189 21.32 -6.01 -4.15
CA GLY A 189 21.21 -4.57 -3.89
C GLY A 189 20.04 -3.95 -4.67
N LEU A 190 19.42 -2.89 -4.12
CA LEU A 190 18.33 -2.17 -4.79
C LEU A 190 18.71 -1.69 -6.21
N ARG A 191 19.98 -1.34 -6.44
CA ARG A 191 20.50 -0.99 -7.79
C ARG A 191 20.27 -2.07 -8.84
N VAL A 192 20.46 -3.35 -8.48
CA VAL A 192 20.31 -4.48 -9.42
C VAL A 192 18.82 -4.68 -9.72
N LEU A 193 17.99 -4.62 -8.68
CA LEU A 193 16.55 -4.70 -8.83
C LEU A 193 16.00 -3.55 -9.68
N LEU A 194 16.58 -2.35 -9.58
CA LEU A 194 16.20 -1.22 -10.42
C LEU A 194 16.56 -1.45 -11.89
N ILE A 195 17.74 -2.00 -12.19
CA ILE A 195 18.12 -2.39 -13.56
C ILE A 195 17.11 -3.35 -14.19
N GLU A 196 16.68 -4.37 -13.44
CA GLU A 196 15.71 -5.37 -13.90
C GLU A 196 14.35 -4.75 -14.30
N ARG A 197 14.06 -3.51 -13.88
CA ARG A 197 12.78 -2.83 -14.11
C ARG A 197 12.86 -1.72 -15.16
N ILE A 198 14.07 -1.39 -15.64
CA ILE A 198 14.27 -0.40 -16.70
C ILE A 198 13.62 -0.86 -18.02
N ALA A 199 13.65 -2.16 -18.33
CA ALA A 199 12.97 -2.70 -19.50
C ALA A 199 11.45 -2.38 -19.47
N SER A 200 10.80 -2.65 -18.34
CA SER A 200 9.38 -2.34 -18.15
C SER A 200 9.09 -0.84 -18.23
N LEU A 201 9.98 0.00 -17.68
CA LEU A 201 9.85 1.45 -17.75
C LEU A 201 9.89 1.95 -19.20
N ILE A 202 10.83 1.46 -20.02
CA ILE A 202 10.93 1.83 -21.44
C ILE A 202 9.65 1.42 -22.16
N LEU A 203 9.20 0.18 -22.00
CA LEU A 203 8.00 -0.32 -22.67
C LEU A 203 6.73 0.42 -22.25
N ALA A 204 6.66 0.92 -21.02
CA ALA A 204 5.54 1.72 -20.54
C ALA A 204 5.56 3.17 -21.04
N LEU A 205 6.75 3.75 -21.25
CA LEU A 205 6.91 5.13 -21.70
C LEU A 205 6.99 5.28 -23.23
N CYS A 206 7.25 4.19 -23.94
CA CYS A 206 7.38 4.14 -25.40
C CYS A 206 6.35 3.16 -25.99
N PRO A 207 5.04 3.50 -25.97
CA PRO A 207 3.97 2.62 -26.47
C PRO A 207 4.04 2.34 -27.97
N GLU A 208 4.85 3.09 -28.72
CA GLU A 208 5.13 2.87 -30.14
C GLU A 208 6.00 1.63 -30.42
N ILE A 209 6.72 1.13 -29.41
CA ILE A 209 7.53 -0.08 -29.56
C ILE A 209 6.60 -1.28 -29.75
N THR A 210 6.81 -2.01 -30.84
CA THR A 210 6.01 -3.20 -31.14
C THR A 210 6.45 -4.39 -30.29
N VAL A 211 5.60 -4.83 -29.35
CA VAL A 211 5.89 -5.91 -28.40
C VAL A 211 5.06 -7.16 -28.69
N CYS A 212 5.71 -8.33 -28.71
CA CYS A 212 5.05 -9.64 -28.68
C CYS A 212 5.31 -10.32 -27.33
N ALA A 213 4.30 -10.33 -26.45
CA ALA A 213 4.41 -10.95 -25.14
C ALA A 213 4.04 -12.43 -25.18
N TYR A 214 4.92 -13.30 -24.65
CA TYR A 214 4.60 -14.71 -24.48
C TYR A 214 3.55 -14.89 -23.37
N SER A 215 2.43 -15.54 -23.70
CA SER A 215 1.41 -15.90 -22.71
C SER A 215 1.57 -17.35 -22.27
N ALA A 216 1.87 -17.57 -20.98
CA ALA A 216 1.96 -18.89 -20.38
C ALA A 216 0.60 -19.65 -20.32
N SER A 217 -0.51 -19.03 -20.74
CA SER A 217 -1.78 -19.75 -20.97
C SER A 217 -1.66 -20.83 -22.05
N ALA A 218 -0.55 -20.88 -22.80
CA ALA A 218 -0.25 -21.89 -23.80
C ALA A 218 0.56 -23.10 -23.27
N THR A 219 1.06 -23.07 -22.04
CA THR A 219 1.96 -24.11 -21.50
C THR A 219 1.62 -24.43 -20.04
N PRO A 220 1.17 -25.67 -19.73
CA PRO A 220 0.84 -26.04 -18.36
C PRO A 220 2.11 -26.06 -17.49
N LEU A 221 2.20 -25.10 -16.56
CA LEU A 221 3.24 -25.10 -15.53
C LEU A 221 3.05 -26.30 -14.58
N PRO A 222 4.13 -26.86 -13.99
CA PRO A 222 4.04 -27.98 -13.07
C PRO A 222 3.13 -27.68 -11.87
N GLU A 223 2.18 -28.58 -11.67
CA GLU A 223 1.15 -28.62 -10.63
C GLU A 223 1.68 -28.23 -9.24
N THR A 224 1.43 -27.00 -8.81
CA THR A 224 1.39 -26.75 -7.35
C THR A 224 0.25 -25.87 -6.87
N GLN A 225 -0.52 -25.15 -7.72
CA GLN A 225 -1.61 -24.29 -7.25
C GLN A 225 -2.74 -24.18 -8.28
N ALA A 226 -3.99 -24.32 -7.82
CA ALA A 226 -5.21 -24.31 -8.62
C ALA A 226 -5.26 -23.18 -9.68
N HIS A 227 -5.07 -23.56 -10.95
CA HIS A 227 -5.43 -22.76 -12.12
C HIS A 227 -6.87 -23.15 -12.50
N THR A 228 -7.83 -22.33 -12.09
CA THR A 228 -9.21 -22.46 -12.58
C THR A 228 -9.41 -21.49 -13.75
N PRO A 229 -10.25 -21.83 -14.75
CA PRO A 229 -10.60 -20.90 -15.83
C PRO A 229 -11.13 -19.55 -15.33
N GLU A 230 -11.82 -19.56 -14.18
CA GLU A 230 -12.29 -18.35 -13.50
C GLU A 230 -11.13 -17.45 -13.07
N ARG A 231 -10.05 -18.01 -12.55
CA ARG A 231 -8.88 -17.23 -12.12
C ARG A 231 -8.15 -16.62 -13.31
N GLU A 232 -8.01 -17.36 -14.41
CA GLU A 232 -7.41 -16.83 -15.63
C GLU A 232 -8.23 -15.66 -16.19
N ALA A 233 -9.56 -15.79 -16.18
CA ALA A 233 -10.46 -14.70 -16.56
C ALA A 233 -10.32 -13.47 -15.63
N GLN A 234 -10.15 -13.68 -14.33
CA GLN A 234 -9.91 -12.59 -13.37
C GLN A 234 -8.57 -11.88 -13.64
N LEU A 235 -7.49 -12.62 -13.91
CA LEU A 235 -6.18 -12.03 -14.23
C LEU A 235 -6.20 -11.28 -15.57
N ALA A 236 -6.91 -11.81 -16.57
CA ALA A 236 -7.12 -11.11 -17.84
C ALA A 236 -7.90 -9.80 -17.65
N LEU A 237 -9.00 -9.85 -16.87
CA LEU A 237 -9.79 -8.65 -16.55
C LEU A 237 -8.99 -7.60 -15.78
N LEU A 238 -8.14 -8.01 -14.82
CA LEU A 238 -7.22 -7.10 -14.14
C LEU A 238 -6.29 -6.39 -15.12
N ASN A 239 -5.77 -7.11 -16.11
CA ASN A 239 -4.93 -6.53 -17.15
C ASN A 239 -5.73 -5.56 -18.03
N GLU A 240 -6.94 -5.92 -18.47
CA GLU A 240 -7.82 -5.05 -19.27
C GLU A 240 -8.15 -3.74 -18.53
N LEU A 241 -8.44 -3.80 -17.23
CA LEU A 241 -8.71 -2.62 -16.41
C LEU A 241 -7.52 -1.67 -16.34
N LYS A 242 -6.28 -2.19 -16.32
CA LYS A 242 -5.07 -1.36 -16.39
C LYS A 242 -4.89 -0.71 -17.76
N VAL A 243 -5.17 -1.45 -18.84
CA VAL A 243 -5.14 -0.91 -20.20
C VAL A 243 -6.15 0.22 -20.33
N GLY A 244 -7.40 0.00 -19.89
CA GLY A 244 -8.45 1.02 -19.90
C GLY A 244 -8.06 2.27 -19.11
N TYR A 245 -7.49 2.11 -17.92
CA TYR A 245 -6.98 3.24 -17.13
C TYR A 245 -5.82 3.97 -17.84
N GLY A 246 -4.89 3.26 -18.47
CA GLY A 246 -3.77 3.86 -19.20
C GLY A 246 -4.19 4.67 -20.42
N GLU A 247 -5.24 4.24 -21.14
CA GLU A 247 -5.71 4.90 -22.36
C GLU A 247 -6.64 6.09 -22.08
N SER A 248 -7.45 6.02 -21.01
CA SER A 248 -8.54 6.97 -20.77
C SER A 248 -8.41 7.77 -19.47
N ASN A 249 -7.44 7.42 -18.61
CA ASN A 249 -7.31 7.93 -17.24
C ASN A 249 -8.61 7.78 -16.43
N ASP A 250 -9.38 6.73 -16.73
CA ASP A 250 -10.68 6.44 -16.12
C ASP A 250 -10.51 5.94 -14.67
N SER A 251 -10.98 6.75 -13.73
CA SER A 251 -10.97 6.41 -12.31
C SER A 251 -11.82 5.20 -11.96
N GLU A 252 -12.84 4.87 -12.77
CA GLU A 252 -13.69 3.69 -12.56
C GLU A 252 -12.91 2.41 -12.88
N SER A 253 -12.18 2.37 -14.00
CA SER A 253 -11.28 1.28 -14.36
C SER A 253 -10.20 1.02 -13.29
N LEU A 254 -9.56 2.09 -12.77
CA LEU A 254 -8.58 1.97 -11.70
C LEU A 254 -9.20 1.49 -10.38
N HIS A 255 -10.41 1.96 -10.06
CA HIS A 255 -11.14 1.48 -8.88
C HIS A 255 -11.46 -0.01 -9.00
N ASN A 256 -12.07 -0.42 -10.11
CA ASN A 256 -12.43 -1.81 -10.40
C ASN A 256 -11.21 -2.71 -10.37
N PHE A 257 -10.07 -2.22 -10.87
CA PHE A 257 -8.78 -2.91 -10.79
C PHE A 257 -8.41 -3.22 -9.34
N TYR A 258 -8.38 -2.20 -8.47
CA TYR A 258 -8.00 -2.40 -7.07
C TYR A 258 -9.00 -3.27 -6.29
N THR A 259 -10.30 -3.15 -6.59
CA THR A 259 -11.35 -3.98 -5.99
C THR A 259 -11.19 -5.45 -6.36
N LEU A 260 -11.06 -5.76 -7.65
CA LEU A 260 -10.87 -7.13 -8.14
C LEU A 260 -9.55 -7.72 -7.66
N ARG A 261 -8.47 -6.93 -7.67
CA ARG A 261 -7.15 -7.35 -7.17
C ARG A 261 -7.25 -7.82 -5.73
N GLY A 262 -7.94 -7.05 -4.90
CA GLY A 262 -8.15 -7.39 -3.48
C GLY A 262 -8.76 -8.77 -3.32
N ALA A 263 -9.80 -9.09 -4.10
CA ALA A 263 -10.43 -10.40 -4.08
C ALA A 263 -9.48 -11.52 -4.57
N VAL A 264 -8.76 -11.30 -5.67
CA VAL A 264 -7.80 -12.29 -6.22
C VAL A 264 -6.68 -12.59 -5.23
N LEU A 265 -6.09 -11.57 -4.60
CA LEU A 265 -5.00 -11.75 -3.64
C LEU A 265 -5.48 -12.41 -2.32
N GLN A 266 -6.72 -12.19 -1.89
CA GLN A 266 -7.29 -12.81 -0.68
C GLN A 266 -7.53 -14.33 -0.82
N THR A 267 -7.84 -14.84 -2.01
CA THR A 267 -8.13 -16.28 -2.21
C THR A 267 -6.90 -17.21 -2.03
N ARG A 268 -5.68 -16.68 -1.94
CA ARG A 268 -4.41 -17.45 -1.93
C ARG A 268 -3.68 -17.48 -0.58
N HIS A 269 -4.35 -17.18 0.53
CA HIS A 269 -3.75 -16.95 1.86
C HIS A 269 -2.91 -18.10 2.49
N GLY A 270 -2.69 -19.24 1.80
CA GLY A 270 -1.90 -20.36 2.29
C GLY A 270 -0.43 -20.44 1.83
N GLN A 271 -0.08 -20.06 0.59
CA GLN A 271 1.22 -20.46 0.02
C GLN A 271 2.20 -19.30 -0.30
N ARG A 272 1.73 -18.06 -0.44
CA ARG A 272 2.61 -16.92 -0.75
C ARG A 272 3.28 -16.31 0.50
N LEU A 273 2.64 -16.46 1.66
CA LEU A 273 3.16 -16.03 2.96
C LEU A 273 4.42 -16.80 3.39
N GLU A 274 4.67 -18.01 2.87
CA GLU A 274 5.91 -18.73 3.22
C GLU A 274 7.17 -18.07 2.65
N ARG A 275 7.07 -17.29 1.57
CA ARG A 275 8.18 -16.50 1.03
C ARG A 275 8.23 -15.05 1.53
N ALA A 276 7.11 -14.51 2.02
CA ALA A 276 7.01 -13.15 2.55
C ALA A 276 7.25 -13.05 4.08
N LYS A 277 7.49 -14.19 4.75
CA LYS A 277 7.69 -14.26 6.21
C LYS A 277 8.93 -13.51 6.71
N ASP A 278 9.88 -13.17 5.85
CA ASP A 278 11.05 -12.36 6.21
C ASP A 278 10.93 -10.95 5.62
N GLY A 279 10.30 -10.02 6.35
CA GLY A 279 10.43 -8.59 6.08
C GLY A 279 9.16 -7.83 5.69
N PHE A 280 7.97 -8.35 6.00
CA PHE A 280 6.68 -7.73 5.66
C PHE A 280 6.53 -6.27 6.16
N LEU A 281 7.34 -5.81 7.13
CA LEU A 281 7.42 -4.39 7.51
C LEU A 281 8.88 -4.04 7.86
N SER A 282 9.35 -2.85 7.51
CA SER A 282 10.56 -2.29 8.14
C SER A 282 10.39 -2.07 9.64
N THR A 283 9.13 -1.99 10.12
CA THR A 283 8.77 -2.00 11.55
C THR A 283 7.43 -2.70 11.71
N GLN A 284 7.45 -3.93 12.24
CA GLN A 284 6.22 -4.58 12.70
C GLN A 284 5.55 -3.69 13.73
N LEU A 285 4.24 -3.43 13.57
CA LEU A 285 3.46 -2.86 14.67
C LEU A 285 3.42 -3.91 15.79
N PRO A 286 4.08 -3.66 16.94
CA PRO A 286 4.07 -4.55 18.08
C PRO A 286 2.64 -4.89 18.49
N ALA A 287 2.34 -6.18 18.52
CA ALA A 287 1.07 -6.71 18.98
C ALA A 287 1.34 -7.80 20.02
N SER A 288 0.58 -7.77 21.12
CA SER A 288 0.46 -8.95 22.00
C SER A 288 -0.78 -9.74 21.59
N ARG A 289 -0.93 -10.98 22.09
CA ARG A 289 -2.19 -11.74 21.89
C ARG A 289 -3.42 -11.01 22.43
N ASP A 290 -3.23 -10.11 23.40
CA ASP A 290 -4.33 -9.40 24.05
C ASP A 290 -4.67 -8.08 23.34
N MET A 291 -3.69 -7.35 22.79
CA MET A 291 -3.94 -6.02 22.23
C MET A 291 -2.90 -5.56 21.21
N LEU A 292 -3.38 -4.82 20.20
CA LEU A 292 -2.59 -3.93 19.34
C LEU A 292 -3.07 -2.49 19.56
N TYR A 293 -2.18 -1.58 19.98
CA TYR A 293 -2.53 -0.17 20.21
C TYR A 293 -1.75 0.74 19.28
N VAL A 294 -2.44 1.55 18.48
CA VAL A 294 -1.85 2.42 17.46
C VAL A 294 -2.15 3.90 17.71
N CYS A 295 -1.12 4.74 17.59
CA CYS A 295 -1.23 6.19 17.58
C CYS A 295 -1.12 6.71 16.13
N MET A 296 -2.18 7.33 15.62
CA MET A 296 -2.18 7.95 14.29
C MET A 296 -1.48 9.31 14.34
N THR A 297 -0.44 9.49 13.54
CA THR A 297 0.30 10.75 13.51
C THR A 297 0.71 11.19 12.11
N HIS A 298 0.59 12.50 11.83
CA HIS A 298 1.10 13.14 10.61
C HIS A 298 2.20 14.18 10.91
N VAL A 299 2.63 14.25 12.17
CA VAL A 299 3.68 15.13 12.69
C VAL A 299 4.54 14.36 13.70
N PRO A 300 5.68 14.90 14.16
CA PRO A 300 6.38 14.34 15.31
C PRO A 300 5.47 14.23 16.54
N LEU A 301 5.62 13.15 17.31
CA LEU A 301 4.86 12.98 18.54
C LEU A 301 5.32 14.04 19.58
N PRO A 302 4.40 14.75 20.23
CA PRO A 302 4.75 15.81 21.17
C PRO A 302 5.25 15.29 22.53
N TYR A 303 5.08 14.00 22.81
CA TYR A 303 5.53 13.33 24.02
C TYR A 303 5.63 11.82 23.76
N ASP A 304 6.29 11.12 24.67
CA ASP A 304 6.44 9.68 24.61
C ASP A 304 5.15 8.98 25.05
N TYR A 305 4.59 8.18 24.15
CA TYR A 305 3.48 7.29 24.49
C TYR A 305 3.99 6.04 25.23
N PRO A 306 3.12 5.34 25.98
CA PRO A 306 3.47 4.06 26.58
C PRO A 306 4.05 3.08 25.56
N SER A 307 4.95 2.20 25.99
CA SER A 307 5.67 1.26 25.10
C SER A 307 4.76 0.29 24.32
N PHE A 308 3.52 0.08 24.76
CA PHE A 308 2.53 -0.72 24.04
C PHE A 308 1.78 0.05 22.95
N VAL A 309 1.98 1.36 22.84
CA VAL A 309 1.35 2.23 21.83
C VAL A 309 2.35 2.50 20.72
N SER A 310 1.97 2.15 19.50
CA SER A 310 2.88 2.19 18.36
C SER A 310 2.43 3.23 17.34
N PRO A 311 3.32 4.09 16.83
CA PRO A 311 2.94 5.11 15.86
C PRO A 311 2.68 4.51 14.48
N LEU A 312 1.57 4.89 13.86
CA LEU A 312 1.31 4.73 12.44
C LEU A 312 1.37 6.11 11.78
N TYR A 313 2.30 6.25 10.84
CA TYR A 313 2.67 7.52 10.25
C TYR A 313 1.88 7.80 8.97
N LEU A 314 1.35 9.02 8.90
CA LEU A 314 0.53 9.55 7.83
C LEU A 314 1.17 10.83 7.26
N GLY A 315 0.74 11.26 6.08
CA GLY A 315 1.20 12.51 5.47
C GLY A 315 2.73 12.63 5.42
N ASP A 316 3.25 13.80 5.79
CA ASP A 316 4.68 14.12 5.69
C ASP A 316 5.52 13.49 6.82
N ALA A 317 4.90 12.94 7.87
CA ALA A 317 5.64 12.25 8.94
C ALA A 317 6.08 10.82 8.57
N GLN A 318 5.64 10.32 7.42
CA GLN A 318 6.07 9.04 6.87
C GLN A 318 7.58 9.04 6.58
N GLY A 319 8.25 7.90 6.72
CA GLY A 319 9.69 7.83 6.53
C GLY A 319 10.22 6.39 6.48
N PRO A 320 11.46 6.17 6.02
CA PRO A 320 12.09 4.85 6.07
C PRO A 320 12.11 4.28 7.50
N GLY A 321 11.88 2.97 7.67
CA GLY A 321 11.94 2.34 8.99
C GLY A 321 10.76 2.69 9.92
N LYS A 322 9.61 3.04 9.37
CA LYS A 322 8.39 3.41 10.10
C LYS A 322 7.20 2.60 9.59
N ALA A 323 6.17 2.43 10.42
CA ALA A 323 4.87 1.93 9.98
C ALA A 323 4.11 3.04 9.23
N ASN A 324 4.26 3.11 7.90
CA ASN A 324 3.68 4.19 7.09
C ASN A 324 2.36 3.79 6.41
N LEU A 325 1.47 4.76 6.21
CA LEU A 325 0.28 4.61 5.38
C LEU A 325 0.61 4.13 3.96
N ARG A 326 1.63 4.70 3.32
CA ARG A 326 2.05 4.36 1.94
C ARG A 326 2.50 2.92 1.78
N ASP A 327 2.91 2.27 2.87
CA ASP A 327 3.37 0.89 2.86
C ASP A 327 2.20 -0.06 3.15
N ILE A 328 1.35 0.29 4.11
CA ILE A 328 0.26 -0.57 4.60
C ILE A 328 -1.00 -0.48 3.72
N ALA A 329 -1.34 0.71 3.24
CA ALA A 329 -2.52 0.94 2.37
C ALA A 329 -2.25 2.09 1.38
N PRO A 330 -1.40 1.86 0.36
CA PRO A 330 -1.03 2.87 -0.62
C PRO A 330 -2.23 3.48 -1.36
N GLU A 331 -3.33 2.73 -1.52
CA GLU A 331 -4.55 3.20 -2.16
C GLU A 331 -5.21 4.39 -1.45
N TRP A 332 -4.95 4.55 -0.14
CA TRP A 332 -5.49 5.64 0.66
C TRP A 332 -4.58 6.85 0.74
N LEU A 333 -3.34 6.76 0.22
CA LEU A 333 -2.36 7.84 0.25
C LEU A 333 -2.88 9.13 -0.44
N PRO A 334 -3.48 9.09 -1.64
CA PRO A 334 -3.99 10.30 -2.30
C PRO A 334 -5.17 10.95 -1.55
N TYR A 335 -5.89 10.16 -0.75
CA TYR A 335 -7.10 10.58 -0.04
C TYR A 335 -6.82 11.04 1.40
N HIS A 336 -5.62 10.75 1.95
CA HIS A 336 -5.23 11.16 3.30
C HIS A 336 -5.48 12.65 3.60
N PRO A 337 -5.19 13.63 2.72
CA PRO A 337 -5.51 15.03 3.00
C PRO A 337 -7.00 15.31 3.28
N ARG A 338 -7.89 14.48 2.70
CA ARG A 338 -9.35 14.55 2.86
C ARG A 338 -9.89 13.60 3.95
N LEU A 339 -9.07 12.68 4.45
CA LEU A 339 -9.50 11.66 5.43
C LEU A 339 -8.82 11.79 6.79
N GLY A 340 -7.63 12.37 6.85
CA GLY A 340 -6.80 12.41 8.05
C GLY A 340 -6.61 11.00 8.64
N ALA A 341 -6.89 10.87 9.94
CA ALA A 341 -6.72 9.63 10.69
C ALA A 341 -7.57 8.46 10.19
N VAL A 342 -8.70 8.73 9.50
CA VAL A 342 -9.58 7.70 8.93
C VAL A 342 -8.83 6.80 7.94
N ALA A 343 -7.95 7.39 7.12
CA ALA A 343 -7.09 6.63 6.22
C ALA A 343 -6.14 5.69 7.00
N GLY A 344 -5.65 6.14 8.16
CA GLY A 344 -4.86 5.33 9.07
C GLY A 344 -5.66 4.16 9.66
N SER A 345 -6.92 4.38 10.01
CA SER A 345 -7.84 3.32 10.48
C SER A 345 -8.07 2.25 9.40
N PHE A 346 -8.23 2.65 8.13
CA PHE A 346 -8.34 1.70 7.01
C PHE A 346 -7.05 0.90 6.81
N ALA A 347 -5.90 1.56 6.87
CA ALA A 347 -4.59 0.91 6.86
C ALA A 347 -4.44 -0.10 8.00
N LEU A 348 -4.79 0.28 9.23
CA LEU A 348 -4.70 -0.60 10.39
C LEU A 348 -5.59 -1.83 10.24
N LYS A 349 -6.81 -1.67 9.72
CA LYS A 349 -7.67 -2.82 9.39
C LYS A 349 -7.04 -3.72 8.34
N ASN A 350 -6.51 -3.17 7.25
CA ASN A 350 -5.80 -3.94 6.23
C ASN A 350 -4.65 -4.73 6.84
N TYR A 351 -3.84 -4.08 7.68
CA TYR A 351 -2.75 -4.71 8.39
C TYR A 351 -3.21 -5.91 9.22
N ILE A 352 -4.24 -5.76 10.04
CA ILE A 352 -4.78 -6.83 10.90
C ILE A 352 -5.28 -8.00 10.06
N VAL A 353 -6.09 -7.73 9.03
CA VAL A 353 -6.72 -8.76 8.19
C VAL A 353 -5.67 -9.51 7.38
N GLN A 354 -4.75 -8.78 6.72
CA GLN A 354 -3.73 -9.37 5.86
C GLN A 354 -2.72 -10.22 6.67
N ASN A 355 -2.41 -9.82 7.90
CA ASN A 355 -1.50 -10.56 8.79
C ASN A 355 -2.23 -11.58 9.68
N GLN A 356 -3.55 -11.72 9.54
CA GLN A 356 -4.38 -12.64 10.31
C GLN A 356 -4.16 -12.53 11.83
N LEU A 357 -3.93 -11.31 12.32
CA LEU A 357 -3.56 -11.08 13.71
C LEU A 357 -4.68 -11.55 14.64
N GLN A 358 -4.35 -12.51 15.50
CA GLN A 358 -5.26 -13.03 16.52
C GLN A 358 -5.14 -12.19 17.80
N ILE A 359 -5.66 -10.97 17.73
CA ILE A 359 -5.66 -9.99 18.82
C ILE A 359 -7.07 -9.81 19.37
N LYS A 360 -7.22 -9.71 20.71
CA LYS A 360 -8.54 -9.53 21.32
C LYS A 360 -9.07 -8.10 21.17
N GLN A 361 -8.19 -7.11 21.31
CA GLN A 361 -8.56 -5.71 21.31
C GLN A 361 -7.65 -4.86 20.43
N ILE A 362 -8.22 -3.77 19.92
CA ILE A 362 -7.52 -2.73 19.17
C ILE A 362 -7.66 -1.42 19.93
N GLY A 363 -6.53 -0.81 20.28
CA GLY A 363 -6.45 0.54 20.81
C GLY A 363 -6.08 1.53 19.70
N ILE A 364 -6.73 2.69 19.69
CA ILE A 364 -6.49 3.75 18.72
C ILE A 364 -6.48 5.08 19.44
N CYS A 365 -5.44 5.87 19.21
CA CYS A 365 -5.34 7.26 19.61
C CYS A 365 -4.78 8.11 18.46
N GLN A 366 -4.79 9.42 18.63
CA GLN A 366 -4.16 10.37 17.72
C GLN A 366 -3.00 11.05 18.44
N TYR A 367 -2.04 11.57 17.70
CA TYR A 367 -0.82 12.19 18.25
C TYR A 367 -1.01 13.15 19.44
N ARG A 368 -2.15 13.86 19.52
CA ARG A 368 -2.52 14.72 20.66
C ARG A 368 -3.77 14.30 21.42
N LYS A 369 -4.44 13.20 21.05
CA LYS A 369 -5.71 12.80 21.67
C LYS A 369 -5.70 11.35 22.07
N PHE A 370 -6.10 11.07 23.31
CA PHE A 370 -6.17 9.72 23.85
C PHE A 370 -7.29 9.58 24.87
N ILE A 371 -7.73 8.34 25.09
CA ILE A 371 -8.70 8.00 26.12
C ILE A 371 -7.96 7.48 27.36
N SER A 372 -8.37 7.94 28.53
CA SER A 372 -7.89 7.46 29.82
C SER A 372 -9.01 6.85 30.66
N THR A 373 -8.71 5.85 31.47
CA THR A 373 -9.68 5.19 32.37
C THR A 373 -10.17 6.07 33.52
N ARG A 374 -9.47 7.17 33.78
CA ARG A 374 -9.76 8.21 34.78
C ARG A 374 -9.28 9.57 34.29
N ARG A 375 -9.80 10.67 34.86
CA ARG A 375 -9.34 12.03 34.51
C ARG A 375 -7.86 12.20 34.86
N VAL A 376 -7.11 12.78 33.95
CA VAL A 376 -5.68 13.11 34.11
C VAL A 376 -5.50 14.54 34.62
N THR A 377 -6.47 15.41 34.33
CA THR A 377 -6.51 16.82 34.70
C THR A 377 -7.96 17.24 34.94
N GLU A 378 -8.16 18.38 35.59
CA GLU A 378 -9.47 19.00 35.78
C GLU A 378 -9.74 20.15 34.80
N THR A 379 -8.74 20.50 33.98
CA THR A 379 -8.84 21.58 33.00
C THR A 379 -9.68 21.14 31.79
N ILE A 380 -10.90 21.64 31.69
CA ILE A 380 -11.84 21.31 30.61
C ILE A 380 -11.65 22.26 29.42
N ALA A 381 -11.74 21.73 28.19
CA ALA A 381 -11.72 22.56 26.99
C ALA A 381 -12.93 23.52 26.95
N PRO A 382 -12.73 24.85 26.79
CA PRO A 382 -13.81 25.85 26.93
C PRO A 382 -15.01 25.62 26.00
N ASN A 383 -14.78 25.11 24.80
CA ASN A 383 -15.79 24.87 23.78
C ASN A 383 -16.07 23.37 23.53
N TYR A 384 -15.52 22.48 24.34
CA TYR A 384 -15.74 21.04 24.20
C TYR A 384 -15.75 20.33 25.56
N PRO A 385 -16.85 20.43 26.34
CA PRO A 385 -16.88 20.09 27.77
C PRO A 385 -16.56 18.65 28.15
N VAL A 386 -16.61 17.72 27.19
CA VAL A 386 -16.30 16.29 27.37
C VAL A 386 -14.81 15.97 27.17
N MET A 387 -13.98 16.99 26.91
CA MET A 387 -12.55 16.85 26.64
C MET A 387 -11.72 17.66 27.63
N ASP A 388 -10.71 17.00 28.18
CA ASP A 388 -9.77 17.58 29.13
C ASP A 388 -8.49 18.02 28.41
N MET A 389 -7.96 19.19 28.77
CA MET A 389 -6.72 19.74 28.23
C MET A 389 -5.54 19.39 29.13
N VAL A 390 -4.65 18.56 28.62
CA VAL A 390 -3.50 18.02 29.35
C VAL A 390 -2.24 18.80 28.96
N THR A 391 -1.65 19.50 29.94
CA THR A 391 -0.36 20.19 29.79
C THR A 391 0.81 19.22 29.97
N PRO A 392 2.04 19.59 29.57
CA PRO A 392 3.23 18.79 29.84
C PRO A 392 3.37 18.40 31.33
N GLU A 393 3.11 19.33 32.26
CA GLU A 393 3.25 19.08 33.70
C GLU A 393 2.18 18.13 34.25
N ALA A 394 0.98 18.13 33.65
CA ALA A 394 -0.06 17.17 34.00
C ALA A 394 0.26 15.78 33.45
N LEU A 395 0.84 15.73 32.24
CA LEU A 395 1.26 14.50 31.59
C LEU A 395 2.40 13.80 32.34
N GLU A 396 3.41 14.54 32.78
CA GLU A 396 4.55 14.01 33.57
C GLU A 396 4.12 13.41 34.91
N ARG A 397 3.05 13.94 35.51
CA ARG A 397 2.47 13.42 36.75
C ARG A 397 1.59 12.19 36.55
N ALA A 398 1.18 11.91 35.32
CA ALA A 398 0.30 10.81 34.99
C ALA A 398 1.09 9.56 34.59
N ASP A 399 0.69 8.41 35.13
CA ASP A 399 1.13 7.13 34.59
C ASP A 399 0.30 6.81 33.34
N LEU A 400 0.77 7.27 32.17
CA LEU A 400 0.11 7.04 30.89
C LEU A 400 -0.11 5.56 30.58
N ALA A 401 0.85 4.70 30.96
CA ALA A 401 0.73 3.27 30.72
C ALA A 401 -0.44 2.68 31.52
N GLN A 402 -0.60 3.10 32.77
CA GLN A 402 -1.70 2.67 33.62
C GLN A 402 -3.05 3.22 33.13
N VAL A 403 -3.13 4.51 32.75
CA VAL A 403 -4.43 5.12 32.46
C VAL A 403 -4.93 4.84 31.04
N MET A 404 -4.05 4.57 30.08
CA MET A 404 -4.44 4.21 28.70
C MET A 404 -4.73 2.71 28.52
N ALA A 405 -4.26 1.86 29.43
CA ALA A 405 -4.57 0.43 29.40
C ALA A 405 -6.07 0.20 29.70
N PRO A 406 -6.74 -0.74 29.02
CA PRO A 406 -8.18 -0.99 29.21
C PRO A 406 -8.53 -1.60 30.58
N ALA A 407 -7.53 -2.01 31.38
CA ALA A 407 -7.71 -2.56 32.74
C ALA A 407 -8.76 -3.69 32.82
N GLY A 408 -8.77 -4.58 31.82
CA GLY A 408 -9.70 -5.72 31.74
C GLY A 408 -11.10 -5.40 31.21
N ARG A 409 -11.35 -4.16 30.76
CA ARG A 409 -12.61 -3.77 30.11
C ARG A 409 -12.62 -4.21 28.64
N ASP A 410 -13.76 -4.68 28.13
CA ASP A 410 -13.95 -5.00 26.71
C ASP A 410 -13.84 -3.77 25.80
N PHE A 411 -14.31 -2.63 26.30
CA PHE A 411 -14.30 -1.33 25.63
C PHE A 411 -13.72 -0.24 26.54
N LEU A 412 -13.07 0.75 25.92
CA LEU A 412 -12.70 2.01 26.56
C LEU A 412 -12.82 3.16 25.55
N PHE A 413 -13.83 4.01 25.67
CA PHE A 413 -14.05 5.15 24.76
C PHE A 413 -14.39 6.43 25.53
N GLY A 414 -14.33 7.59 24.86
CA GLY A 414 -14.50 8.89 25.51
C GLY A 414 -15.90 9.14 26.07
N GLN A 415 -16.01 10.16 26.92
CA GLN A 415 -17.30 10.61 27.46
C GLN A 415 -18.29 10.93 26.34
N LEU A 416 -19.53 10.50 26.55
CA LEU A 416 -20.65 10.78 25.66
C LEU A 416 -20.96 12.27 25.68
N CYS A 417 -21.18 12.88 24.53
CA CYS A 417 -21.76 14.21 24.44
C CYS A 417 -23.18 14.14 23.87
N ARG A 418 -23.98 15.16 24.20
CA ARG A 418 -25.34 15.30 23.68
C ARG A 418 -25.37 16.37 22.60
N LEU A 419 -25.67 15.96 21.38
CA LEU A 419 -25.87 16.85 20.24
C LEU A 419 -27.34 17.26 20.18
N GLN A 420 -27.64 18.49 20.60
CA GLN A 420 -29.02 18.98 20.61
C GLN A 420 -29.62 18.94 19.21
N GLY A 421 -30.80 18.31 19.07
CA GLY A 421 -31.47 18.16 17.77
C GLY A 421 -30.93 17.03 16.90
N GLY A 422 -29.97 16.24 17.39
CA GLY A 422 -29.47 15.04 16.74
C GLY A 422 -28.35 15.26 15.72
N TYR A 423 -27.79 14.17 15.21
CA TYR A 423 -26.64 14.16 14.30
C TYR A 423 -26.83 15.05 13.07
N PHE A 424 -28.01 15.00 12.44
CA PHE A 424 -28.24 15.77 11.21
C PHE A 424 -28.23 17.28 11.47
N ASN A 425 -28.94 17.74 12.50
CA ASN A 425 -29.02 19.17 12.81
C ASN A 425 -27.65 19.71 13.24
N GLN A 426 -26.94 18.98 14.10
CA GLN A 426 -25.58 19.37 14.48
C GLN A 426 -24.63 19.37 13.28
N TYR A 427 -24.69 18.36 12.41
CA TYR A 427 -23.84 18.31 11.23
C TYR A 427 -24.10 19.50 10.30
N ARG A 428 -25.37 19.83 10.03
CA ARG A 428 -25.76 21.00 9.21
C ARG A 428 -25.22 22.31 9.79
N ASP A 429 -25.22 22.46 11.11
CA ASP A 429 -24.82 23.71 11.74
C ASP A 429 -23.29 23.92 11.66
N SER A 430 -22.52 22.84 11.61
CA SER A 430 -21.04 22.87 11.56
C SER A 430 -20.42 22.58 10.18
N HIS A 431 -21.17 21.94 9.28
CA HIS A 431 -20.71 21.37 8.01
C HIS A 431 -21.78 21.49 6.92
N VAL A 432 -21.48 21.01 5.70
CA VAL A 432 -22.45 21.08 4.60
C VAL A 432 -23.42 19.90 4.67
N ALA A 433 -24.69 20.15 4.96
CA ALA A 433 -25.72 19.12 5.16
C ALA A 433 -25.86 18.14 3.99
N GLU A 434 -25.64 18.60 2.76
CA GLU A 434 -25.61 17.76 1.55
C GLU A 434 -24.69 16.56 1.71
N ASP A 435 -23.49 16.75 2.27
CA ASP A 435 -22.51 15.69 2.43
C ASP A 435 -23.07 14.57 3.31
N PHE A 436 -23.74 14.92 4.41
CA PHE A 436 -24.31 13.92 5.32
C PHE A 436 -25.51 13.17 4.70
N LEU A 437 -26.30 13.83 3.85
CA LEU A 437 -27.38 13.17 3.10
C LEU A 437 -26.83 12.18 2.08
N LEU A 438 -25.82 12.59 1.28
CA LEU A 438 -25.19 11.74 0.27
C LEU A 438 -24.50 10.53 0.92
N PHE A 439 -23.78 10.76 2.02
CA PHE A 439 -23.13 9.70 2.78
C PHE A 439 -24.13 8.70 3.36
N THR A 440 -25.25 9.19 3.89
CA THR A 440 -26.32 8.33 4.42
C THR A 440 -27.00 7.52 3.33
N ALA A 441 -27.23 8.09 2.14
CA ALA A 441 -27.78 7.37 1.01
C ALA A 441 -26.91 6.15 0.64
N VAL A 442 -25.59 6.35 0.54
CA VAL A 442 -24.62 5.27 0.29
C VAL A 442 -24.61 4.25 1.43
N THR A 443 -24.68 4.72 2.68
CA THR A 443 -24.71 3.84 3.87
C THR A 443 -25.91 2.88 3.84
N ILE A 444 -27.07 3.34 3.38
CA ILE A 444 -28.28 2.51 3.24
C ILE A 444 -28.13 1.52 2.09
N GLU A 445 -27.62 1.99 0.95
CA GLU A 445 -27.47 1.18 -0.25
C GLU A 445 -26.54 -0.01 -0.02
N LEU A 446 -25.43 0.20 0.69
CA LEU A 446 -24.49 -0.85 1.07
C LEU A 446 -24.99 -1.74 2.22
N GLY A 447 -26.20 -1.48 2.74
CA GLY A 447 -26.82 -2.28 3.81
C GLY A 447 -26.18 -2.10 5.18
N VAL A 448 -25.32 -1.09 5.37
CA VAL A 448 -24.70 -0.77 6.67
C VAL A 448 -25.76 -0.22 7.64
N LEU A 449 -26.69 0.58 7.10
CA LEU A 449 -27.92 0.99 7.76
C LEU A 449 -29.14 0.46 7.00
N GLY A 450 -30.14 -0.03 7.72
CA GLY A 450 -31.45 -0.31 7.16
C GLY A 450 -32.21 0.97 6.83
N ARG A 451 -33.12 0.91 5.84
CA ARG A 451 -34.00 2.05 5.49
C ARG A 451 -34.82 2.59 6.68
N HIS A 452 -35.14 1.72 7.64
CA HIS A 452 -35.87 2.10 8.84
C HIS A 452 -34.99 2.83 9.89
N GLU A 453 -33.66 2.75 9.75
CA GLU A 453 -32.69 3.37 10.67
C GLU A 453 -32.33 4.80 10.28
N VAL A 454 -32.80 5.31 9.14
CA VAL A 454 -32.45 6.67 8.66
C VAL A 454 -32.87 7.75 9.65
N MET A 455 -34.13 7.74 10.09
CA MET A 455 -34.61 8.71 11.06
C MET A 455 -33.95 8.53 12.44
N PRO A 456 -33.83 7.30 12.99
CA PRO A 456 -33.02 7.06 14.18
C PRO A 456 -31.58 7.58 14.09
N PHE A 457 -30.89 7.37 12.96
CA PHE A 457 -29.52 7.85 12.77
C PHE A 457 -29.44 9.38 12.72
N PHE A 458 -30.33 10.04 11.98
CA PHE A 458 -30.37 11.50 11.91
C PHE A 458 -30.73 12.17 13.24
N ASN A 459 -31.62 11.53 14.01
CA ASN A 459 -32.11 12.05 15.27
C ASN A 459 -31.29 11.60 16.49
N GLU A 460 -30.24 10.79 16.31
CA GLU A 460 -29.40 10.35 17.42
C GLU A 460 -28.77 11.55 18.11
N GLU A 461 -29.04 11.70 19.40
CA GLU A 461 -28.53 12.82 20.20
C GLU A 461 -27.26 12.44 20.96
N ILE A 462 -26.99 11.16 21.15
CA ILE A 462 -25.80 10.70 21.87
C ILE A 462 -24.66 10.50 20.89
N PHE A 463 -23.55 11.17 21.13
CA PHE A 463 -22.36 11.09 20.30
C PHE A 463 -21.15 10.68 21.12
N VAL A 464 -20.35 9.77 20.55
CA VAL A 464 -19.05 9.37 21.08
C VAL A 464 -17.99 10.14 20.29
N PRO A 465 -17.31 11.14 20.88
CA PRO A 465 -16.23 11.87 20.22
C PRO A 465 -15.14 10.93 19.71
N GLY A 466 -14.77 11.05 18.44
CA GLY A 466 -13.83 10.14 17.77
C GLY A 466 -14.46 8.82 17.31
N GLY A 467 -15.76 8.59 17.54
CA GLY A 467 -16.47 7.38 17.10
C GLY A 467 -15.76 6.09 17.52
N ILE A 468 -15.34 5.30 16.53
CA ILE A 468 -14.53 4.08 16.72
C ILE A 468 -13.05 4.28 16.38
N GLU A 469 -12.60 5.52 16.24
CA GLU A 469 -11.24 5.92 15.85
C GLU A 469 -10.46 6.54 17.01
N CYS A 470 -11.03 6.54 18.22
CA CYS A 470 -10.35 6.92 19.44
C CYS A 470 -10.90 6.11 20.63
N GLY A 471 -10.09 5.19 21.16
CA GLY A 471 -10.49 4.28 22.23
C GLY A 471 -9.89 2.88 22.09
N VAL A 472 -10.39 1.95 22.89
CA VAL A 472 -10.07 0.52 22.83
C VAL A 472 -11.35 -0.25 22.56
N PHE A 473 -11.31 -1.15 21.58
CA PHE A 473 -12.47 -1.88 21.08
C PHE A 473 -12.14 -3.37 20.90
N PRO A 474 -13.12 -4.28 21.04
CA PRO A 474 -12.98 -5.65 20.59
C PRO A 474 -12.66 -5.69 19.09
N THR A 475 -11.68 -6.51 18.72
CA THR A 475 -11.15 -6.59 17.35
C THR A 475 -12.23 -6.96 16.33
N ASP A 476 -13.10 -7.92 16.67
CA ASP A 476 -14.16 -8.42 15.79
C ASP A 476 -15.19 -7.33 15.46
N PHE A 477 -15.64 -6.61 16.50
CA PHE A 477 -16.51 -5.45 16.33
C PHE A 477 -15.83 -4.37 15.49
N TRP A 478 -14.61 -3.98 15.85
CA TRP A 478 -13.93 -2.85 15.22
C TRP A 478 -13.61 -3.12 13.74
N VAL A 479 -13.06 -4.29 13.42
CA VAL A 479 -12.75 -4.69 12.03
C VAL A 479 -14.01 -4.72 11.17
N SER A 480 -15.12 -5.23 11.70
CA SER A 480 -16.41 -5.25 10.99
C SER A 480 -16.96 -3.83 10.75
N ALA A 481 -16.95 -2.99 11.79
CA ALA A 481 -17.48 -1.64 11.72
C ALA A 481 -16.63 -0.75 10.80
N ILE A 482 -15.30 -0.77 10.92
CA ILE A 482 -14.42 0.05 10.09
C ILE A 482 -14.41 -0.42 8.63
N SER A 483 -14.56 -1.71 8.36
CA SER A 483 -14.72 -2.21 6.98
C SER A 483 -16.01 -1.70 6.33
N SER A 484 -17.09 -1.61 7.10
CA SER A 484 -18.35 -1.03 6.63
C SER A 484 -18.21 0.46 6.34
N ILE A 485 -17.57 1.21 7.25
CA ILE A 485 -17.27 2.64 7.05
C ILE A 485 -16.38 2.85 5.83
N GLU A 486 -15.35 2.01 5.65
CA GLU A 486 -14.45 2.08 4.50
C GLU A 486 -15.20 1.90 3.19
N ALA A 487 -16.09 0.90 3.09
CA ALA A 487 -16.88 0.66 1.90
C ALA A 487 -17.76 1.87 1.54
N VAL A 488 -18.42 2.48 2.54
CA VAL A 488 -19.22 3.70 2.36
C VAL A 488 -18.36 4.86 1.89
N VAL A 489 -17.25 5.11 2.57
CA VAL A 489 -16.34 6.21 2.25
C VAL A 489 -15.81 6.06 0.82
N ARG A 490 -15.34 4.86 0.45
CA ARG A 490 -14.82 4.55 -0.89
C ARG A 490 -15.87 4.85 -1.96
N THR A 491 -17.08 4.34 -1.78
CA THR A 491 -18.22 4.58 -2.68
C THR A 491 -18.59 6.06 -2.78
N CYS A 492 -18.49 6.83 -1.68
CA CYS A 492 -18.70 8.27 -1.70
C CYS A 492 -17.64 9.01 -2.53
N PHE A 493 -16.36 8.59 -2.45
CA PHE A 493 -15.29 9.16 -3.29
C PHE A 493 -15.49 8.83 -4.76
N GLU A 494 -15.95 7.62 -5.09
CA GLU A 494 -16.22 7.20 -6.47
C GLU A 494 -17.37 7.98 -7.10
N ARG A 495 -18.50 8.09 -6.39
CA ARG A 495 -19.73 8.64 -6.97
C ARG A 495 -19.82 10.14 -6.92
N TYR A 496 -19.23 10.74 -5.88
CA TYR A 496 -19.41 12.15 -5.61
C TYR A 496 -18.07 12.87 -5.75
N SER A 497 -17.93 13.62 -6.84
CA SER A 497 -16.80 14.50 -7.11
C SER A 497 -16.81 15.78 -6.25
N VAL A 498 -17.49 15.77 -5.10
CA VAL A 498 -17.63 16.93 -4.21
C VAL A 498 -16.24 17.33 -3.70
N LYS A 499 -15.78 18.49 -4.14
CA LYS A 499 -14.54 19.13 -3.69
C LYS A 499 -14.89 20.26 -2.75
N ARG A 500 -14.59 20.07 -1.46
CA ARG A 500 -14.65 21.12 -0.45
C ARG A 500 -13.23 21.61 -0.17
N GLU A 501 -13.09 22.87 0.21
CA GLU A 501 -11.79 23.47 0.56
C GLU A 501 -11.63 23.66 2.06
N GLY A 502 -10.37 23.85 2.49
CA GLY A 502 -10.03 24.14 3.88
C GLY A 502 -10.58 23.09 4.85
N TYR A 503 -11.22 23.54 5.93
CA TYR A 503 -11.74 22.66 6.98
C TYR A 503 -12.76 21.63 6.46
N GLN A 504 -13.58 22.02 5.47
CA GLN A 504 -14.65 21.17 4.93
C GLN A 504 -14.14 20.11 3.95
N ALA A 505 -12.86 20.15 3.53
CA ALA A 505 -12.24 19.12 2.68
C ALA A 505 -12.34 17.70 3.27
N ARG A 506 -12.58 17.61 4.58
CA ARG A 506 -12.70 16.36 5.36
C ARG A 506 -14.14 15.89 5.60
N ALA A 507 -15.10 16.31 4.78
CA ALA A 507 -16.51 15.96 4.91
C ALA A 507 -16.78 14.46 5.15
N TRP A 508 -16.12 13.58 4.39
CA TRP A 508 -16.28 12.13 4.54
C TRP A 508 -15.71 11.58 5.85
N ALA A 509 -14.64 12.18 6.39
CA ALA A 509 -14.15 11.83 7.71
C ALA A 509 -15.13 12.26 8.81
N PHE A 510 -15.73 13.45 8.68
CA PHE A 510 -16.73 13.93 9.62
C PHE A 510 -17.99 13.04 9.61
N CYS A 511 -18.43 12.58 8.44
CA CYS A 511 -19.53 11.63 8.31
C CYS A 511 -19.17 10.25 8.91
N ALA A 512 -17.97 9.75 8.63
CA ALA A 512 -17.45 8.50 9.17
C ALA A 512 -17.45 8.47 10.71
N GLU A 513 -17.10 9.58 11.36
CA GLU A 513 -17.13 9.71 12.81
C GLU A 513 -18.55 9.53 13.38
N ARG A 514 -19.58 10.13 12.74
CA ARG A 514 -20.99 9.95 13.13
C ARG A 514 -21.43 8.50 12.94
N LEU A 515 -21.11 7.91 11.79
CA LEU A 515 -21.47 6.51 11.52
C LEU A 515 -20.79 5.57 12.52
N GLY A 516 -19.50 5.75 12.81
CA GLY A 516 -18.77 4.97 13.81
C GLY A 516 -19.39 5.09 15.21
N SER A 517 -19.72 6.31 15.64
CA SER A 517 -20.43 6.54 16.91
C SER A 517 -21.77 5.80 16.95
N TYR A 518 -22.58 5.89 15.89
CA TYR A 518 -23.88 5.21 15.83
C TYR A 518 -23.75 3.68 15.86
N LEU A 519 -22.81 3.12 15.09
CA LEU A 519 -22.56 1.68 15.05
C LEU A 519 -22.11 1.14 16.42
N LEU A 520 -21.28 1.92 17.14
CA LEU A 520 -20.86 1.60 18.50
C LEU A 520 -22.05 1.61 19.47
N LEU A 521 -22.85 2.68 19.49
CA LEU A 521 -24.02 2.78 20.37
C LEU A 521 -25.03 1.66 20.08
N ARG A 522 -25.30 1.38 18.81
CA ARG A 522 -26.16 0.26 18.39
C ARG A 522 -25.64 -1.08 18.88
N HIS A 523 -24.33 -1.31 18.79
CA HIS A 523 -23.71 -2.54 19.29
C HIS A 523 -23.81 -2.67 20.81
N LEU A 524 -23.52 -1.59 21.55
CA LEU A 524 -23.62 -1.55 23.01
C LEU A 524 -25.05 -1.77 23.49
N VAL A 525 -26.03 -1.11 22.88
CA VAL A 525 -27.45 -1.33 23.20
C VAL A 525 -27.88 -2.75 22.89
N SER A 526 -27.46 -3.32 21.75
CA SER A 526 -27.85 -4.67 21.36
C SER A 526 -27.23 -5.77 22.24
N LYS A 527 -25.92 -5.71 22.50
CA LYS A 527 -25.20 -6.77 23.23
C LYS A 527 -25.09 -6.55 24.74
N TYR A 528 -25.17 -5.31 25.21
CA TYR A 528 -24.93 -4.95 26.61
C TYR A 528 -26.15 -4.30 27.27
N ALA A 529 -27.36 -4.44 26.72
CA ALA A 529 -28.60 -3.90 27.30
C ALA A 529 -28.82 -4.21 28.79
N GLY A 530 -28.31 -5.36 29.26
CA GLY A 530 -28.45 -5.82 30.65
C GLY A 530 -27.36 -5.34 31.61
N ILE A 531 -26.39 -4.55 31.14
CA ILE A 531 -25.25 -4.06 31.93
C ILE A 531 -25.19 -2.54 31.80
N ASN A 532 -24.81 -1.84 32.87
CA ASN A 532 -24.59 -0.41 32.83
C ASN A 532 -23.25 -0.08 32.13
N TRP A 533 -23.20 -0.33 30.83
CA TRP A 533 -22.00 -0.16 30.00
C TRP A 533 -21.47 1.28 30.05
N GLN A 534 -22.33 2.27 30.32
CA GLN A 534 -21.95 3.68 30.48
C GLN A 534 -21.00 3.87 31.67
N GLN A 535 -21.19 3.14 32.77
CA GLN A 535 -20.28 3.20 33.92
C GLN A 535 -19.04 2.33 33.74
N GLN A 536 -19.11 1.30 32.90
CA GLN A 536 -18.04 0.31 32.74
C GLN A 536 -17.01 0.70 31.68
N PHE A 537 -17.45 1.22 30.54
CA PHE A 537 -16.62 1.40 29.34
C PHE A 537 -16.24 2.85 29.06
N VAL A 538 -16.95 3.82 29.65
CA VAL A 538 -16.66 5.23 29.42
C VAL A 538 -15.40 5.64 30.19
N GLY A 539 -14.49 6.28 29.48
CA GLY A 539 -13.29 6.94 29.98
C GLY A 539 -13.32 8.45 29.71
N GLN A 540 -12.19 9.10 29.91
CA GLN A 540 -12.00 10.53 29.68
C GLN A 540 -11.27 10.76 28.36
N LEU A 541 -11.81 11.63 27.50
CA LEU A 541 -11.08 12.12 26.33
C LEU A 541 -10.13 13.24 26.76
N ASN A 542 -8.87 13.12 26.34
CA ASN A 542 -7.82 14.08 26.64
C ASN A 542 -7.26 14.67 25.35
N LEU A 543 -6.89 15.95 25.39
CA LEU A 543 -6.16 16.66 24.35
C LEU A 543 -4.88 17.25 24.95
N TYR A 544 -3.73 16.83 24.43
CA TYR A 544 -2.47 17.48 24.76
C TYR A 544 -2.40 18.89 24.15
N THR A 545 -2.06 19.87 24.98
CA THR A 545 -1.85 21.25 24.57
C THR A 545 -0.84 21.96 25.46
N GLU A 546 0.02 22.79 24.87
CA GLU A 546 0.88 23.72 25.61
C GLU A 546 0.13 24.99 26.03
N ASP A 547 -0.98 25.30 25.35
CA ASP A 547 -1.85 26.44 25.64
C ASP A 547 -3.24 25.95 26.03
N THR A 548 -3.59 26.11 27.31
CA THR A 548 -4.91 25.74 27.85
C THR A 548 -5.96 26.83 27.68
N GLN A 549 -5.60 28.01 27.16
CA GLN A 549 -6.55 29.05 26.81
C GLN A 549 -6.94 29.01 25.33
N ALA A 550 -6.16 28.32 24.49
CA ALA A 550 -6.50 28.09 23.10
C ALA A 550 -7.80 27.29 22.96
N ALA A 551 -8.78 27.86 22.25
CA ALA A 551 -9.99 27.13 21.91
C ALA A 551 -9.65 25.91 21.03
N TYR A 552 -10.28 24.77 21.31
CA TYR A 552 -10.14 23.61 20.45
C TYR A 552 -10.77 23.90 19.08
N VAL A 553 -9.99 23.75 18.02
CA VAL A 553 -10.49 23.91 16.65
C VAL A 553 -11.14 22.60 16.18
N GLY A 554 -12.36 22.36 16.65
CA GLY A 554 -13.31 21.40 16.12
C GLY A 554 -14.65 22.10 15.92
N SER A 555 -15.35 21.74 14.84
CA SER A 555 -16.71 22.12 14.45
C SER A 555 -17.40 23.11 15.43
N LYS A 556 -17.44 24.39 15.04
CA LYS A 556 -18.35 25.38 15.66
C LYS A 556 -19.79 24.96 15.49
#